data_AF-A0A7S4C578-F1
#
_entry.id   AF-A0A7S4C578-F1
#
_cell.length_a   1.000
_cell.length_b   1.000
_cell.length_c   1.000
_cell.angle_alpha   90.00
_cell.angle_beta   90.00
_cell.angle_gamma   90.00
#
_symmetry.space_group_name_H-M   'P 1'
#
loop_
_entity.id
_entity.type
_entity.pdbx_description
1 polymer ?
#
loop_
_entity_poly.entity_id
_entity_poly.type
_entity_poly.pdbx_seq_one_letter_code
_entity_poly.pdbx_strand_id
1 'polypeptide(L)'
;GCGSSACGASGLDGLDVASSELTCTSDAVDRLWDEGARALRVASCWKRWDVVEGPCQVRERCLPFNEQVPAAANATSDDCLTLGQFLNGCFFSASAARRQCANSKCSQSIFKHEQSFSHHGGRVAIKVQELPPEQVLPQEMFAWSVCRACTGESRVGRYRPLSRLTTGMSLGRFLEMAFYDDMAHSRFTGCQHSLSTEHERFIGCGALVCSVRYTRCLVYDMLPPRAESAAPPLSV
;
A
#
# COMPACT_ATOMS: atom_id res chain seq x y z
N GLY A 1 34.09 -38.68 -31.41
CA GLY A 1 33.66 -39.91 -32.11
C GLY A 1 32.68 -40.63 -31.22
N CYS A 2 31.57 -41.08 -31.81
CA CYS A 2 30.47 -41.83 -31.20
C CYS A 2 30.85 -43.03 -30.33
N GLY A 3 29.90 -43.44 -29.47
CA GLY A 3 29.62 -44.85 -29.14
C GLY A 3 29.91 -45.22 -27.69
N SER A 4 28.92 -45.17 -26.78
CA SER A 4 27.96 -46.25 -26.44
C SER A 4 28.53 -47.31 -25.49
N SER A 5 28.06 -47.31 -24.23
CA SER A 5 27.91 -48.53 -23.43
C SER A 5 26.82 -48.33 -22.38
N ALA A 6 25.73 -49.07 -22.56
CA ALA A 6 24.58 -49.14 -21.69
C ALA A 6 24.79 -50.13 -20.54
N CYS A 7 24.26 -49.80 -19.36
CA CYS A 7 23.79 -50.67 -18.27
C CYS A 7 22.71 -49.80 -17.58
N GLY A 8 21.42 -50.12 -17.55
CA GLY A 8 20.80 -51.39 -17.20
C GLY A 8 20.20 -51.23 -15.80
N ALA A 9 19.05 -50.56 -15.68
CA ALA A 9 18.27 -50.51 -14.44
C ALA A 9 16.78 -50.67 -14.77
N SER A 10 16.25 -51.80 -14.32
CA SER A 10 14.88 -52.26 -14.48
C SER A 10 13.93 -51.52 -13.55
N GLY A 11 12.81 -51.08 -14.12
CA GLY A 11 11.46 -50.93 -13.54
C GLY A 11 11.29 -50.47 -12.10
N LEU A 12 10.68 -49.29 -11.93
CA LEU A 12 9.51 -49.10 -11.07
C LEU A 12 8.59 -48.04 -11.69
N ASP A 13 7.30 -48.35 -11.64
CA ASP A 13 6.18 -47.68 -12.30
C ASP A 13 5.95 -46.23 -11.87
N GLY A 14 5.28 -45.52 -12.78
CA GLY A 14 5.06 -44.09 -12.80
C GLY A 14 4.39 -43.47 -11.57
N LEU A 15 4.91 -42.30 -11.21
CA LEU A 15 4.12 -41.18 -10.72
C LEU A 15 4.77 -39.91 -11.31
N ASP A 16 4.22 -39.44 -12.43
CA ASP A 16 4.48 -38.10 -12.95
C ASP A 16 4.01 -37.08 -11.90
N VAL A 17 4.94 -36.63 -11.06
CA VAL A 17 4.75 -35.40 -10.29
C VAL A 17 4.91 -34.25 -11.28
N ALA A 18 3.81 -33.94 -11.97
CA ALA A 18 3.68 -32.72 -12.73
C ALA A 18 3.98 -31.55 -11.79
N SER A 19 5.18 -31.01 -11.93
CA SER A 19 5.59 -29.75 -11.32
C SER A 19 4.72 -28.68 -11.97
N SER A 20 3.59 -28.36 -11.33
CA SER A 20 2.76 -27.23 -11.74
C SER A 20 3.57 -25.97 -11.45
N GLU A 21 4.24 -25.45 -12.48
CA GLU A 21 4.81 -24.11 -12.48
C GLU A 21 3.68 -23.13 -12.13
N LEU A 22 3.76 -22.57 -10.92
CA LEU A 22 2.90 -21.48 -10.46
C LEU A 22 3.24 -20.24 -11.27
N THR A 23 2.59 -20.06 -12.41
CA THR A 23 2.62 -18.81 -13.16
C THR A 23 1.82 -17.77 -12.38
N CYS A 24 2.53 -16.91 -11.64
CA CYS A 24 1.98 -15.67 -11.10
C CYS A 24 1.52 -14.81 -12.29
N THR A 25 0.22 -14.80 -12.59
CA THR A 25 -0.32 -13.89 -13.60
C THR A 25 -0.47 -12.51 -12.96
N SER A 26 0.27 -11.53 -13.48
CA SER A 26 0.24 -10.13 -13.05
C SER A 26 -1.15 -9.48 -13.20
N ASP A 27 -2.01 -10.07 -14.03
CA ASP A 27 -3.16 -9.39 -14.62
C ASP A 27 -4.36 -9.21 -13.69
N ALA A 28 -4.40 -9.92 -12.56
CA ALA A 28 -5.52 -9.78 -11.61
C ALA A 28 -5.44 -8.49 -10.78
N VAL A 29 -4.25 -7.90 -10.60
CA VAL A 29 -4.06 -6.77 -9.66
C VAL A 29 -4.15 -5.39 -10.29
N ASP A 30 -4.17 -5.30 -11.63
CA ASP A 30 -4.28 -4.03 -12.37
C ASP A 30 -5.72 -3.54 -12.56
N ARG A 31 -6.73 -4.32 -12.14
CA ARG A 31 -8.16 -3.93 -12.24
C ARG A 31 -8.58 -2.76 -11.32
N LEU A 32 -7.67 -2.25 -10.50
CA LEU A 32 -7.90 -1.08 -9.62
C LEU A 32 -7.74 0.26 -10.37
N TRP A 33 -7.17 0.23 -11.57
CA TRP A 33 -6.92 1.40 -12.39
C TRP A 33 -8.00 1.52 -13.45
N ASP A 34 -8.74 2.62 -13.41
CA ASP A 34 -9.68 2.96 -14.45
C ASP A 34 -9.13 4.16 -15.22
N GLU A 35 -8.31 3.86 -16.24
CA GLU A 35 -7.70 4.87 -17.11
C GLU A 35 -8.77 5.76 -17.76
N GLY A 36 -9.93 5.19 -18.09
CA GLY A 36 -11.08 5.90 -18.64
C GLY A 36 -11.74 6.84 -17.63
N ALA A 37 -11.90 6.40 -16.38
CA ALA A 37 -12.52 7.20 -15.31
C ALA A 37 -11.57 8.17 -14.62
N ARG A 38 -10.28 8.13 -14.94
CA ARG A 38 -9.27 9.02 -14.37
C ARG A 38 -9.21 8.99 -12.84
N ALA A 39 -9.40 7.81 -12.26
CA ALA A 39 -9.44 7.63 -10.82
C ALA A 39 -8.81 6.30 -10.40
N LEU A 40 -8.23 6.30 -9.21
CA LEU A 40 -7.73 5.10 -8.54
C LEU A 40 -8.84 4.52 -7.68
N ARG A 41 -9.33 3.32 -8.01
CA ARG A 41 -10.25 2.59 -7.12
C ARG A 41 -9.44 2.00 -5.99
N VAL A 42 -9.75 2.41 -4.76
CA VAL A 42 -9.04 1.99 -3.56
C VAL A 42 -10.01 1.42 -2.54
N ALA A 43 -9.68 0.25 -2.00
CA ALA A 43 -10.24 -0.16 -0.73
C ALA A 43 -9.47 0.57 0.37
N SER A 44 -10.13 1.52 1.03
CA SER A 44 -9.61 2.17 2.23
C SER A 44 -9.96 1.32 3.45
N CYS A 45 -8.95 0.91 4.20
CA CYS A 45 -9.13 0.04 5.36
C CYS A 45 -8.49 0.68 6.59
N TRP A 46 -9.21 0.75 7.71
CA TRP A 46 -8.65 1.11 9.01
C TRP A 46 -8.45 -0.16 9.82
N LYS A 47 -7.20 -0.56 10.05
CA LYS A 47 -6.87 -1.74 10.86
C LYS A 47 -5.94 -1.34 12.00
N ARG A 48 -6.19 -1.87 13.19
CA ARG A 48 -5.25 -1.75 14.30
C ARG A 48 -3.93 -2.46 13.96
N TRP A 49 -2.83 -1.71 13.99
CA TRP A 49 -1.53 -2.21 13.54
C TRP A 49 -0.88 -3.21 14.52
N ASP A 50 -1.43 -3.33 15.73
CA ASP A 50 -0.94 -4.15 16.84
C ASP A 50 -1.70 -5.48 17.04
N VAL A 51 -2.72 -5.77 16.22
CA VAL A 51 -3.52 -7.00 16.34
C VAL A 51 -3.74 -7.70 14.99
N VAL A 52 -3.95 -9.02 15.04
CA VAL A 52 -4.16 -9.87 13.85
C VAL A 52 -5.62 -9.82 13.36
N GLU A 53 -6.52 -9.19 14.12
CA GLU A 53 -7.95 -9.06 13.80
C GLU A 53 -8.24 -8.43 12.43
N GLY A 54 -9.49 -8.61 12.00
CA GLY A 54 -10.02 -7.98 10.79
C GLY A 54 -10.03 -6.45 10.88
N PRO A 55 -10.18 -5.77 9.72
CA PRO A 55 -10.21 -4.33 9.69
C PRO A 55 -11.43 -3.77 10.43
N CYS A 56 -11.25 -2.65 11.15
CA CYS A 56 -12.34 -1.97 11.83
C CYS A 56 -13.34 -1.37 10.83
N GLN A 57 -12.85 -0.92 9.68
CA GLN A 57 -13.66 -0.35 8.60
C GLN A 57 -13.02 -0.69 7.26
N VAL A 58 -13.86 -1.01 6.27
CA VAL A 58 -13.47 -1.13 4.87
C VAL A 58 -14.45 -0.29 4.06
N ARG A 59 -13.91 0.59 3.22
CA ARG A 59 -14.70 1.42 2.32
C ARG A 59 -14.01 1.50 0.98
N GLU A 60 -14.69 1.06 -0.07
CA GLU A 60 -14.28 1.31 -1.44
C GLU A 60 -14.52 2.77 -1.81
N ARG A 61 -13.51 3.40 -2.41
CA ARG A 61 -13.53 4.81 -2.81
C ARG A 61 -12.80 4.96 -4.15
N CYS A 62 -13.13 6.00 -4.90
CA CYS A 62 -12.41 6.37 -6.12
C CYS A 62 -11.68 7.69 -5.88
N LEU A 63 -10.35 7.69 -5.97
CA LEU A 63 -9.54 8.90 -5.82
C LEU A 63 -9.20 9.47 -7.20
N PRO A 64 -9.68 10.68 -7.56
CA PRO A 64 -9.43 11.29 -8.87
C PRO A 64 -7.96 11.73 -9.01
N PHE A 65 -7.40 11.59 -10.21
CA PHE A 65 -6.02 12.00 -10.48
C PHE A 65 -5.89 13.44 -11.00
N ASN A 66 -6.95 13.99 -11.63
CA ASN A 66 -6.84 15.19 -12.44
C ASN A 66 -7.79 16.30 -12.03
N GLU A 67 -7.55 16.90 -10.87
CA GLU A 67 -8.12 18.20 -10.58
C GLU A 67 -7.03 19.08 -9.97
N GLN A 68 -6.77 20.22 -10.61
CA GLN A 68 -6.59 21.44 -9.84
C GLN A 68 -7.88 21.57 -9.04
N VAL A 69 -7.92 21.00 -7.83
CA VAL A 69 -9.12 20.98 -6.97
C VAL A 69 -9.68 22.40 -6.99
N PRO A 70 -10.85 22.64 -7.59
CA PRO A 70 -11.35 24.00 -7.73
C PRO A 70 -11.51 24.56 -6.32
N ALA A 71 -10.90 25.70 -6.04
CA ALA A 71 -10.98 26.35 -4.73
C ALA A 71 -12.42 26.64 -4.27
N ALA A 72 -13.39 26.52 -5.18
CA ALA A 72 -14.82 26.80 -4.99
C ALA A 72 -15.75 25.58 -5.13
N ALA A 73 -15.23 24.36 -5.32
CA ALA A 73 -16.09 23.18 -5.22
C ALA A 73 -16.39 22.96 -3.73
N ASN A 74 -17.67 23.01 -3.35
CA ASN A 74 -18.12 22.47 -2.07
C ASN A 74 -17.75 20.98 -2.03
N ALA A 75 -16.54 20.66 -1.58
CA ALA A 75 -16.00 19.31 -1.51
C ALA A 75 -16.75 18.56 -0.41
N THR A 76 -17.90 18.00 -0.77
CA THR A 76 -18.73 17.20 0.12
C THR A 76 -18.26 15.74 0.19
N SER A 77 -17.27 15.34 -0.62
CA SER A 77 -16.62 14.03 -0.56
C SER A 77 -15.16 14.17 -0.15
N ASP A 78 -14.70 13.39 0.86
CA ASP A 78 -13.26 13.31 1.22
C ASP A 78 -12.38 12.82 0.06
N ASP A 79 -13.00 12.38 -1.03
CA ASP A 79 -12.35 11.73 -2.17
C ASP A 79 -11.70 12.75 -3.12
N CYS A 80 -12.08 14.03 -3.07
CA CYS A 80 -11.51 15.11 -3.90
C CYS A 80 -10.44 15.95 -3.19
N LEU A 81 -9.88 15.48 -2.07
CA LEU A 81 -8.93 16.27 -1.28
C LEU A 81 -7.55 16.34 -1.94
N THR A 82 -6.91 17.50 -1.84
CA THR A 82 -5.45 17.60 -2.07
C THR A 82 -4.69 16.83 -0.99
N LEU A 83 -3.44 16.46 -1.26
CA LEU A 83 -2.57 15.84 -0.27
C LEU A 83 -2.51 16.67 1.01
N GLY A 84 -2.34 17.99 0.89
CA GLY A 84 -2.29 18.89 2.04
C GLY A 84 -3.60 18.91 2.84
N GLN A 85 -4.74 18.99 2.15
CA GLN A 85 -6.06 18.96 2.79
C GLN A 85 -6.32 17.61 3.49
N PHE A 86 -5.99 16.51 2.83
CA PHE A 86 -6.10 15.17 3.38
C PHE A 86 -5.24 15.01 4.63
N LEU A 87 -3.95 15.37 4.59
CA LEU A 87 -3.05 15.24 5.74
C LEU A 87 -3.50 16.13 6.91
N ASN A 88 -3.87 17.38 6.66
CA ASN A 88 -4.35 18.29 7.70
C ASN A 88 -5.69 17.83 8.29
N GLY A 89 -6.65 17.47 7.45
CA GLY A 89 -7.97 17.04 7.87
C GLY A 89 -7.92 15.70 8.61
N CYS A 90 -7.20 14.72 8.08
CA CYS A 90 -7.17 13.38 8.63
C CYS A 90 -6.22 13.23 9.81
N PHE A 91 -5.09 13.93 9.82
CA PHE A 91 -3.98 13.63 10.75
C PHE A 91 -3.46 14.84 11.52
N PHE A 92 -3.14 15.96 10.87
CA PHE A 92 -2.39 17.06 11.51
C PHE A 92 -3.23 18.14 12.18
N SER A 93 -4.55 17.99 12.21
CA SER A 93 -5.44 18.90 12.93
C SER A 93 -5.64 18.50 14.40
N ALA A 94 -5.91 19.48 15.25
CA ALA A 94 -6.25 19.24 16.65
C ALA A 94 -7.50 18.36 16.81
N SER A 95 -8.44 18.43 15.86
CA SER A 95 -9.63 17.57 15.82
C SER A 95 -9.28 16.12 15.43
N ALA A 96 -8.30 15.91 14.55
CA ALA A 96 -7.81 14.57 14.21
C ALA A 96 -7.19 13.86 15.41
N ALA A 97 -6.39 14.56 16.22
CA ALA A 97 -5.77 13.97 17.41
C ALA A 97 -6.77 13.44 18.43
N ARG A 98 -7.97 14.04 18.50
CA ARG A 98 -9.06 13.61 19.40
C ARG A 98 -10.05 12.63 18.75
N ARG A 99 -9.88 12.31 17.46
CA ARG A 99 -10.83 11.48 16.72
C ARG A 99 -10.68 10.02 17.13
N GLN A 100 -11.80 9.40 17.49
CA GLN A 100 -11.88 7.97 17.75
C GLN A 100 -12.23 7.21 16.46
N CYS A 101 -11.95 5.91 16.46
CA CYS A 101 -12.41 5.02 15.40
C CYS A 101 -13.93 5.11 15.24
N ALA A 102 -14.42 5.20 14.01
CA ALA A 102 -15.85 5.27 13.75
C ALA A 102 -16.55 3.90 13.87
N ASN A 103 -15.81 2.81 14.10
CA ASN A 103 -16.40 1.51 14.44
C ASN A 103 -16.83 1.53 15.92
N SER A 104 -18.13 1.35 16.20
CA SER A 104 -18.69 1.38 17.55
C SER A 104 -18.12 0.32 18.50
N LYS A 105 -17.53 -0.76 17.97
CA LYS A 105 -16.85 -1.80 18.76
C LYS A 105 -15.38 -1.47 19.06
N CYS A 106 -14.85 -0.38 18.50
CA CYS A 106 -13.47 0.07 18.68
C CYS A 106 -13.44 1.44 19.35
N SER A 107 -12.95 1.50 20.59
CA SER A 107 -12.80 2.73 21.36
C SER A 107 -11.41 3.39 21.22
N GLN A 108 -10.60 2.92 20.28
CA GLN A 108 -9.23 3.39 20.10
C GLN A 108 -9.16 4.65 19.23
N SER A 109 -8.13 5.47 19.45
CA SER A 109 -7.80 6.61 18.59
C SER A 109 -7.51 6.16 17.16
N ILE A 110 -7.81 7.01 16.18
CA ILE A 110 -7.43 6.77 14.78
C ILE A 110 -5.91 6.59 14.61
N PHE A 111 -5.07 7.12 15.51
CA PHE A 111 -3.61 6.94 15.47
C PHE A 111 -3.15 5.54 15.91
N LYS A 112 -4.04 4.74 16.50
CA LYS A 112 -3.79 3.30 16.75
C LYS A 112 -4.13 2.43 15.54
N HIS A 113 -4.50 3.04 14.42
CA HIS A 113 -4.86 2.35 13.21
C HIS A 113 -3.89 2.71 12.07
N GLU A 114 -3.77 1.78 11.14
CA GLU A 114 -3.17 1.95 9.83
C GLU A 114 -4.29 2.15 8.82
N GLN A 115 -4.23 3.23 8.04
CA GLN A 115 -5.09 3.43 6.89
C GLN A 115 -4.41 2.83 5.65
N SER A 116 -4.99 1.78 5.08
CA SER A 116 -4.43 1.10 3.91
C SER A 116 -5.22 1.39 2.64
N PHE A 117 -4.52 1.49 1.51
CA PHE A 117 -5.06 1.60 0.16
C PHE A 117 -4.52 0.45 -0.68
N SER A 118 -5.38 -0.25 -1.42
CA SER A 118 -4.92 -1.17 -2.46
C SER A 118 -4.39 -0.37 -3.65
N HIS A 119 -3.18 -0.70 -4.12
CA HIS A 119 -2.49 0.01 -5.21
C HIS A 119 -1.60 -0.96 -5.96
N HIS A 120 -1.75 -1.06 -7.29
CA HIS A 120 -0.88 -1.79 -8.25
C HIS A 120 -0.15 -3.01 -7.65
N GLY A 121 -0.78 -4.18 -7.61
CA GLY A 121 -0.09 -5.38 -7.08
C GLY A 121 0.06 -5.43 -5.54
N GLY A 122 -0.36 -4.41 -4.80
CA GLY A 122 -0.02 -4.31 -3.39
C GLY A 122 -0.86 -3.35 -2.57
N ARG A 123 -0.29 -2.92 -1.44
CA ARG A 123 -0.94 -2.13 -0.41
C ARG A 123 -0.06 -0.95 -0.01
N VAL A 124 -0.59 0.26 -0.09
CA VAL A 124 -0.03 1.46 0.52
C VAL A 124 -0.64 1.64 1.90
N ALA A 125 0.17 1.47 2.94
CA ALA A 125 -0.20 1.68 4.33
C ALA A 125 0.24 3.08 4.79
N ILE A 126 -0.69 3.79 5.44
CA ILE A 126 -0.47 5.07 6.10
C ILE A 126 -0.61 4.91 7.60
N LYS A 127 0.40 5.34 8.35
CA LYS A 127 0.39 5.38 9.83
C LYS A 127 0.72 6.77 10.32
N VAL A 128 0.21 7.11 11.49
CA VAL A 128 0.55 8.37 12.17
C VAL A 128 1.13 8.08 13.53
N GLN A 129 2.18 8.83 13.85
CA GLN A 129 2.87 8.77 15.13
C GLN A 129 3.07 10.18 15.67
N GLU A 130 2.97 10.29 16.99
CA GLU A 130 3.37 11.50 17.71
C GLU A 130 4.88 11.47 17.94
N LEU A 131 5.52 12.60 17.68
CA LEU A 131 6.94 12.81 17.92
C LEU A 131 7.17 13.16 19.40
N PRO A 132 8.33 12.80 19.96
CA PRO A 132 8.74 13.29 21.27
C PRO A 132 8.75 14.84 21.31
N PRO A 133 8.49 15.47 22.47
CA PRO A 133 8.48 16.92 22.61
C PRO A 133 9.77 17.61 22.12
N GLU A 134 10.90 16.92 22.17
CA GLU A 134 12.22 17.42 21.75
C GLU A 134 12.42 17.41 20.23
N GLN A 135 11.56 16.71 19.48
CA GLN A 135 11.68 16.49 18.03
C GLN A 135 10.56 17.17 17.23
N VAL A 136 9.87 18.14 17.82
CA VAL A 136 8.77 18.85 17.17
C VAL A 136 9.27 19.57 15.91
N LEU A 137 8.61 19.29 14.80
CA LEU A 137 8.88 19.89 13.50
C LEU A 137 8.22 21.27 13.41
N PRO A 138 8.63 22.11 12.45
CA PRO A 138 7.90 23.34 12.17
C PRO A 138 6.43 23.05 11.73
N GLN A 139 5.60 24.09 11.72
CA GLN A 139 4.19 23.99 11.33
C GLN A 139 3.96 23.87 9.82
N GLU A 140 5.02 23.95 9.02
CA GLU A 140 4.98 23.60 7.60
C GLU A 140 5.28 22.10 7.42
N MET A 141 4.73 21.49 6.37
CA MET A 141 4.95 20.07 6.12
C MET A 141 6.37 19.83 5.58
N PHE A 142 7.07 18.88 6.19
CA PHE A 142 8.34 18.35 5.69
C PHE A 142 8.18 16.91 5.26
N ALA A 143 9.00 16.47 4.29
CA ALA A 143 9.11 15.07 3.96
C ALA A 143 10.56 14.60 3.88
N TRP A 144 10.70 13.31 4.14
CA TRP A 144 11.91 12.53 3.92
C TRP A 144 11.52 11.10 3.58
N SER A 145 12.50 10.27 3.27
CA SER A 145 12.25 8.83 3.10
C SER A 145 13.35 8.03 3.77
N VAL A 146 13.05 6.81 4.14
CA VAL A 146 14.01 5.88 4.74
C VAL A 146 13.99 4.61 3.91
N CYS A 147 15.14 4.27 3.33
CA CYS A 147 15.33 2.99 2.67
C CYS A 147 15.30 1.87 3.71
N ARG A 148 14.57 0.81 3.43
CA ARG A 148 14.44 -0.37 4.30
C ARG A 148 15.47 -1.46 3.98
N ALA A 149 16.09 -1.39 2.80
CA ALA A 149 17.12 -2.33 2.36
C ALA A 149 18.55 -1.85 2.72
N CYS A 150 18.79 -0.54 2.79
CA CYS A 150 20.09 -0.01 3.21
C CYS A 150 20.31 -0.09 4.72
N THR A 151 21.57 -0.29 5.12
CA THR A 151 22.06 -0.19 6.49
C THR A 151 22.87 1.09 6.72
N GLY A 152 22.91 1.59 7.95
CA GLY A 152 23.70 2.77 8.29
C GLY A 152 23.05 4.09 7.84
N GLU A 153 23.84 5.17 7.78
CA GLU A 153 23.34 6.53 7.56
C GLU A 153 22.83 6.79 6.13
N SER A 154 23.32 6.04 5.14
CA SER A 154 22.90 6.16 3.73
C SER A 154 21.44 5.79 3.49
N ARG A 155 20.76 5.20 4.48
CA ARG A 155 19.34 4.84 4.41
C ARG A 155 18.42 6.05 4.46
N VAL A 156 18.81 7.14 5.11
CA VAL A 156 17.92 8.28 5.36
C VAL A 156 18.09 9.29 4.24
N GLY A 157 17.00 9.52 3.53
CA GLY A 157 16.90 10.54 2.50
C GLY A 157 16.95 11.95 3.07
N ARG A 158 17.12 12.92 2.17
CA ARG A 158 17.14 14.34 2.55
C ARG A 158 15.81 14.75 3.18
N TYR A 159 15.90 15.42 4.30
CA TYR A 159 14.81 16.15 4.93
C TYR A 159 14.55 17.47 4.17
N ARG A 160 13.34 17.68 3.66
CA ARG A 160 12.98 18.83 2.82
C ARG A 160 11.55 19.31 3.08
N PRO A 161 11.27 20.63 3.00
CA PRO A 161 9.91 21.14 2.97
C PRO A 161 9.12 20.55 1.80
N LEU A 162 7.84 20.24 2.02
CA LEU A 162 6.94 19.83 0.96
C LEU A 162 6.62 21.03 0.07
N SER A 163 6.83 20.89 -1.25
CA SER A 163 6.56 21.98 -2.18
C SER A 163 5.05 22.29 -2.27
N ARG A 164 4.70 23.54 -2.60
CA ARG A 164 3.29 23.94 -2.85
C ARG A 164 2.63 23.14 -3.96
N LEU A 165 3.42 22.73 -4.97
CA LEU A 165 2.93 21.85 -6.02
C LEU A 165 2.56 20.49 -5.44
N THR A 166 3.44 19.89 -4.63
CA THR A 166 3.21 18.57 -4.02
C THR A 166 2.02 18.57 -3.06
N THR A 167 1.91 19.58 -2.18
CA THR A 167 0.76 19.69 -1.25
C THR A 167 -0.55 19.96 -1.96
N GLY A 168 -0.51 20.62 -3.14
CA GLY A 168 -1.67 20.94 -3.96
C GLY A 168 -2.12 19.83 -4.92
N MET A 169 -1.35 18.75 -5.09
CA MET A 169 -1.79 17.59 -5.90
C MET A 169 -2.96 16.89 -5.22
N SER A 170 -3.87 16.29 -6.00
CA SER A 170 -4.85 15.36 -5.44
C SER A 170 -4.14 14.18 -4.74
N LEU A 171 -4.78 13.61 -3.72
CA LEU A 171 -4.23 12.44 -3.04
C LEU A 171 -3.95 11.29 -4.02
N GLY A 172 -4.88 11.03 -4.96
CA GLY A 172 -4.73 10.01 -5.99
C GLY A 172 -3.48 10.23 -6.85
N ARG A 173 -3.26 11.45 -7.33
CA ARG A 173 -2.09 11.80 -8.15
C ARG A 173 -0.77 11.66 -7.39
N PHE A 174 -0.77 12.02 -6.10
CA PHE A 174 0.39 11.82 -5.25
C PHE A 174 0.71 10.32 -5.10
N LEU A 175 -0.29 9.48 -4.82
CA LEU A 175 -0.11 8.04 -4.64
C LEU A 175 0.37 7.36 -5.93
N GLU A 176 -0.23 7.70 -7.07
CA GLU A 176 0.23 7.28 -8.39
C GLU A 176 1.72 7.64 -8.59
N MET A 177 2.06 8.93 -8.50
CA MET A 177 3.44 9.37 -8.74
C MET A 177 4.44 8.76 -7.76
N ALA A 178 4.03 8.52 -6.51
CA ALA A 178 4.92 7.97 -5.49
C ALA A 178 5.12 6.45 -5.60
N PHE A 179 4.12 5.70 -6.07
CA PHE A 179 4.12 4.24 -5.93
C PHE A 179 3.82 3.48 -7.23
N TYR A 180 3.65 4.16 -8.36
CA TYR A 180 3.47 3.53 -9.67
C TYR A 180 4.79 3.33 -10.43
N ASP A 181 5.73 4.27 -10.30
CA ASP A 181 6.99 4.20 -11.05
C ASP A 181 7.98 3.23 -10.39
N ASP A 182 8.00 1.99 -10.88
CA ASP A 182 8.96 0.97 -10.47
C ASP A 182 10.39 1.27 -10.95
N MET A 183 10.58 2.25 -11.85
CA MET A 183 11.89 2.71 -12.32
C MET A 183 12.43 3.88 -11.50
N ALA A 184 11.66 4.41 -10.54
CA ALA A 184 12.13 5.46 -9.64
C ALA A 184 13.11 4.91 -8.61
N HIS A 185 14.41 5.04 -8.88
CA HIS A 185 15.47 4.64 -7.96
C HIS A 185 15.93 5.81 -7.08
N SER A 186 16.40 5.47 -5.88
CA SER A 186 16.96 6.45 -4.95
C SER A 186 18.14 7.20 -5.59
N ARG A 187 18.18 8.51 -5.36
CA ARG A 187 19.30 9.38 -5.76
C ARG A 187 20.17 9.76 -4.56
N PHE A 188 20.02 9.06 -3.44
CA PHE A 188 20.84 9.27 -2.25
C PHE A 188 22.21 8.62 -2.45
N THR A 189 23.24 9.26 -1.90
CA THR A 189 24.61 8.74 -1.94
C THR A 189 24.65 7.35 -1.31
N GLY A 190 24.94 6.33 -2.12
CA GLY A 190 25.07 4.94 -1.65
C GLY A 190 23.77 4.12 -1.56
N CYS A 191 22.65 4.60 -2.11
CA CYS A 191 21.41 3.83 -2.19
C CYS A 191 20.92 3.78 -3.64
N GLN A 192 20.77 2.57 -4.19
CA GLN A 192 20.26 2.30 -5.55
C GLN A 192 18.93 1.53 -5.52
N HIS A 193 18.24 1.56 -4.38
CA HIS A 193 17.00 0.83 -4.17
C HIS A 193 15.79 1.59 -4.72
N SER A 194 14.72 0.86 -5.01
CA SER A 194 13.48 1.44 -5.54
C SER A 194 12.79 2.34 -4.51
N LEU A 195 12.48 3.58 -4.91
CA LEU A 195 11.75 4.54 -4.09
C LEU A 195 10.28 4.12 -3.88
N SER A 196 9.68 3.42 -4.84
CA SER A 196 8.29 2.98 -4.76
C SER A 196 8.15 1.82 -3.78
N THR A 197 9.06 0.84 -3.82
CA THR A 197 8.88 -0.43 -3.08
C THR A 197 9.75 -0.57 -1.83
N GLU A 198 10.95 0.00 -1.82
CA GLU A 198 11.92 -0.24 -0.74
C GLU A 198 12.07 0.94 0.23
N HIS A 199 11.49 2.10 -0.11
CA HIS A 199 11.48 3.27 0.76
C HIS A 199 10.14 3.41 1.49
N GLU A 200 10.22 3.73 2.78
CA GLU A 200 9.10 4.28 3.54
C GLU A 200 9.22 5.81 3.51
N ARG A 201 8.13 6.49 3.14
CA ARG A 201 8.09 7.94 3.03
C ARG A 201 7.46 8.52 4.28
N PHE A 202 8.06 9.59 4.79
CA PHE A 202 7.56 10.29 5.96
C PHE A 202 7.15 11.70 5.57
N ILE A 203 6.03 12.15 6.10
CA ILE A 203 5.56 13.53 6.00
C ILE A 203 5.23 13.98 7.42
N GLY A 204 5.87 15.03 7.91
CA GLY A 204 5.68 15.52 9.27
C GLY A 204 5.31 16.99 9.33
N CYS A 205 4.55 17.35 10.37
CA CYS A 205 4.13 18.72 10.67
C CYS A 205 3.92 18.83 12.18
N GLY A 206 4.55 19.81 12.83
CA GLY A 206 4.45 19.97 14.28
C GLY A 206 4.92 18.71 15.03
N ALA A 207 4.08 18.23 15.95
CA ALA A 207 4.36 17.04 16.75
C ALA A 207 3.93 15.72 16.09
N LEU A 208 3.54 15.73 14.82
CA LEU A 208 2.98 14.55 14.15
C LEU A 208 3.80 14.18 12.91
N VAL A 209 4.00 12.89 12.73
CA VAL A 209 4.59 12.31 11.52
C VAL A 209 3.69 11.22 10.97
N CYS A 210 3.44 11.31 9.67
CA CYS A 210 2.75 10.34 8.86
C CYS A 210 3.79 9.51 8.11
N SER A 211 3.73 8.18 8.20
CA SER A 211 4.52 7.26 7.38
C SER A 211 3.65 6.63 6.30
N VAL A 212 4.18 6.52 5.08
CA VAL A 212 3.53 5.97 3.91
C VAL A 212 4.42 4.89 3.33
N ARG A 213 3.92 3.66 3.33
CA ARG A 213 4.69 2.47 2.95
C ARG A 213 3.92 1.61 1.96
N TYR A 214 4.54 1.31 0.83
CA TYR A 214 4.05 0.28 -0.07
C TYR A 214 4.57 -1.10 0.36
N THR A 215 3.71 -2.11 0.23
CA THR A 215 4.07 -3.52 0.39
C THR A 215 3.37 -4.30 -0.70
N ARG A 216 4.14 -5.02 -1.51
CA ARG A 216 3.60 -5.91 -2.54
C ARG A 216 2.79 -7.02 -1.88
N CYS A 217 1.59 -7.29 -2.39
CA CYS A 217 0.76 -8.38 -1.91
C CYS A 217 0.92 -9.57 -2.83
N LEU A 218 1.21 -10.74 -2.26
CA LEU A 218 1.12 -11.99 -3.00
C LEU A 218 -0.36 -12.38 -3.03
N VAL A 219 -0.95 -12.33 -4.22
CA VAL A 219 -2.29 -12.87 -4.44
C VAL A 219 -2.12 -14.37 -4.67
N TYR A 220 -2.70 -15.17 -3.79
CA TYR A 220 -2.81 -16.61 -4.01
C TYR A 220 -4.18 -16.88 -4.63
N ASP A 221 -4.19 -17.53 -5.80
CA ASP A 221 -5.41 -18.04 -6.39
C ASP A 221 -5.93 -19.18 -5.51
N MET A 222 -6.90 -18.86 -4.66
CA MET A 222 -7.64 -19.87 -3.93
C MET A 222 -8.63 -20.49 -4.91
N LEU A 223 -8.35 -21.72 -5.34
CA LEU A 223 -9.35 -22.51 -6.06
C LEU A 223 -10.59 -22.62 -5.18
N PRO A 224 -11.79 -22.28 -5.68
CA PRO A 224 -13.01 -22.51 -4.92
C PRO A 224 -13.05 -24.00 -4.55
N PRO A 225 -13.52 -24.35 -3.33
CA PRO A 225 -13.65 -25.75 -2.95
C PRO A 225 -14.44 -26.47 -4.03
N ARG A 226 -13.85 -27.53 -4.61
CA ARG A 226 -14.54 -28.35 -5.61
C ARG A 226 -15.84 -28.81 -4.97
N ALA A 227 -16.96 -28.54 -5.64
CA ALA A 227 -18.24 -29.10 -5.24
C ALA A 227 -18.03 -30.62 -5.14
N GLU A 228 -18.20 -31.18 -3.94
CA GLU A 228 -18.25 -32.62 -3.78
C GLU A 228 -19.38 -33.11 -4.68
N SER A 229 -19.04 -33.86 -5.73
CA SER A 229 -20.03 -34.55 -6.54
C SER A 229 -20.84 -35.41 -5.58
N ALA A 230 -22.12 -35.09 -5.44
CA ALA A 230 -23.04 -35.86 -4.61
C ALA A 230 -22.82 -37.35 -4.89
N ALA A 231 -22.52 -38.11 -3.83
CA ALA A 231 -22.37 -39.56 -3.95
C ALA A 231 -23.65 -40.12 -4.61
N PRO A 232 -23.53 -41.03 -5.59
CA PRO A 232 -24.69 -41.63 -6.20
C PRO A 232 -25.53 -42.31 -5.10
N PRO A 233 -26.86 -42.24 -5.17
CA PRO A 233 -27.71 -42.84 -4.15
C PRO A 233 -27.40 -44.32 -4.04
N LEU A 234 -27.18 -44.81 -2.82
CA LEU A 234 -27.05 -46.24 -2.54
C LEU A 234 -28.34 -46.92 -3.01
N SER A 235 -28.21 -47.76 -4.03
CA SER A 235 -29.27 -48.67 -4.47
C SER A 235 -29.58 -49.65 -3.33
N VAL A 236 -30.81 -49.55 -2.81
CA VAL A 236 -31.41 -50.46 -1.83
C VAL A 236 -31.78 -51.78 -2.49
#